data_AF-A0A937V421-F1
#
_entry.id   AF-A0A937V421-F1
#
_cell.length_a   1.000
_cell.length_b   1.000
_cell.length_c   1.000
_cell.angle_alpha   90.00
_cell.angle_beta   90.00
_cell.angle_gamma   90.00
#
_symmetry.space_group_name_H-M   'P 1'
#
loop_
_entity.id
_entity.type
_entity.pdbx_description
1 polymer ?
#
loop_
_entity_poly.entity_id
_entity_poly.type
_entity_poly.pdbx_seq_one_letter_code
_entity_poly.pdbx_strand_id
1 'polypeptide(L)'
;MQLIMNDEKLTTIEQAKQFLNGSETLRFEGVSIEERYQWIQTVLIRFKYYQLKRADKGVIRRYIEKVSGYSRAQVCRLIKRYKQKGRLRKAGCKRHRFPMKYTQKDIALLAKTDELHDYLSGPATKKIMERELEIYGHSDFRNISQISVA
;
A
#
# COMPACT_ATOMS: atom_id res chain seq x y z
N MET A 1 -7.30 20.56 6.45
CA MET A 1 -6.41 21.73 6.62
C MET A 1 -5.02 21.36 6.14
N GLN A 2 -4.56 22.01 5.06
CA GLN A 2 -3.22 21.82 4.49
C GLN A 2 -2.24 22.74 5.23
N LEU A 3 -1.35 22.17 6.06
CA LEU A 3 -0.13 22.88 6.45
C LEU A 3 0.89 22.66 5.33
N ILE A 4 0.84 23.51 4.30
CA ILE A 4 2.00 23.76 3.45
C ILE A 4 2.96 24.57 4.33
N MET A 5 3.92 23.90 4.95
CA MET A 5 5.03 24.60 5.58
C MET A 5 5.74 25.38 4.48
N ASN A 6 5.67 26.72 4.52
CA ASN A 6 6.44 27.60 3.63
C ASN A 6 7.91 27.56 4.03
N ASP A 7 8.57 26.46 3.66
CA ASP A 7 9.96 26.19 3.97
C ASP A 7 10.94 26.75 2.93
N GLU A 8 10.44 27.52 1.97
CA GLU A 8 11.21 28.07 0.85
C GLU A 8 12.40 28.92 1.31
N LYS A 9 12.29 29.54 2.48
CA LYS A 9 13.36 30.34 3.11
C LYS A 9 14.46 29.50 3.77
N LEU A 10 14.23 28.20 3.99
CA LEU A 10 15.24 27.26 4.50
C LEU A 10 16.07 26.72 3.33
N THR A 11 17.18 27.40 3.04
CA THR A 11 18.08 27.09 1.93
C THR A 11 19.47 26.63 2.40
N THR A 12 19.85 26.92 3.65
CA THR A 12 21.17 26.55 4.20
C THR A 12 21.10 25.50 5.30
N ILE A 13 22.20 24.75 5.48
CA ILE A 13 22.27 23.67 6.47
C ILE A 13 22.18 24.24 7.89
N GLU A 14 22.70 25.43 8.13
CA GLU A 14 22.62 26.12 9.42
C GLU A 14 21.18 26.48 9.78
N GLN A 15 20.40 26.97 8.81
CA GLN A 15 18.96 27.20 9.01
C GLN A 15 18.22 25.90 9.32
N ALA A 16 18.57 24.79 8.66
CA ALA A 16 18.01 23.48 8.97
C ALA A 16 18.39 23.01 10.40
N LYS A 17 19.60 23.31 10.88
CA LYS A 17 20.00 23.04 12.27
C LYS A 17 19.22 23.90 13.27
N GLN A 18 19.10 25.20 13.00
CA GLN A 18 18.33 26.12 13.84
C GLN A 18 16.86 25.69 13.92
N PHE A 19 16.28 25.32 12.78
CA PHE A 19 14.92 24.78 12.73
C PHE A 19 14.78 23.52 13.60
N LEU A 20 15.72 22.57 13.52
CA LEU A 20 15.68 21.36 14.33
C LEU A 20 15.78 21.64 15.83
N ASN A 21 16.50 22.69 16.24
CA ASN A 21 16.64 23.10 17.63
C ASN A 21 15.43 23.90 18.15
N GLY A 22 14.80 24.71 17.29
CA GLY A 22 13.74 25.63 17.67
C GLY A 22 12.31 25.15 17.39
N SER A 23 12.11 23.97 16.80
CA SER A 23 10.77 23.50 16.40
C SER A 23 10.25 22.31 17.21
N GLU A 24 8.98 22.39 17.60
CA GLU A 24 8.17 21.22 17.97
C GLU A 24 7.88 20.34 16.74
N THR A 25 7.42 19.11 16.97
CA THR A 25 7.17 18.13 15.89
C THR A 25 6.05 18.61 14.96
N LEU A 26 6.42 19.19 13.81
CA LEU A 26 5.48 19.52 12.73
C LEU A 26 5.20 18.28 11.89
N ARG A 27 3.94 17.86 11.78
CA ARG A 27 3.52 16.71 10.95
C ARG A 27 2.70 17.20 9.77
N PHE A 28 2.95 16.65 8.59
CA PHE A 28 2.06 16.81 7.44
C PHE A 28 0.73 16.06 7.66
N GLU A 29 -0.19 16.60 8.45
CA GLU A 29 -1.54 16.05 8.56
C GLU A 29 -2.36 16.36 7.30
N GLY A 30 -3.08 15.37 6.77
CA GLY A 30 -3.94 15.54 5.59
C GLY A 30 -3.24 15.61 4.23
N VAL A 31 -1.91 15.44 4.17
CA VAL A 31 -1.13 15.49 2.91
C VAL A 31 -1.00 14.09 2.29
N SER A 32 -1.18 14.00 0.97
CA SER A 32 -1.03 12.75 0.22
C SER A 32 0.42 12.22 0.25
N ILE A 33 0.58 10.92 -0.01
CA ILE A 33 1.92 10.29 -0.08
C ILE A 33 2.72 10.92 -1.23
N GLU A 34 2.04 11.25 -2.33
CA GLU A 34 2.57 11.88 -3.52
C GLU A 34 3.17 13.26 -3.22
N GLU A 35 2.42 14.13 -2.53
CA GLU A 35 2.88 15.47 -2.12
C GLU A 35 4.07 15.37 -1.15
N ARG A 36 4.03 14.47 -0.16
CA ARG A 36 5.19 14.23 0.73
C ARG A 36 6.43 13.82 -0.05
N TYR A 37 6.26 12.94 -1.04
CA TYR A 37 7.36 12.48 -1.89
C TYR A 37 7.90 13.57 -2.82
N GLN A 38 7.06 14.47 -3.31
CA GLN A 38 7.49 15.65 -4.06
C GLN A 38 8.27 16.60 -3.16
N TRP A 39 7.76 16.91 -1.96
CA TRP A 39 8.46 17.76 -1.01
C TRP A 39 9.85 17.20 -0.64
N ILE A 40 9.95 15.90 -0.34
CA ILE A 40 11.25 15.25 -0.07
C ILE A 40 12.22 15.42 -1.25
N GLN A 41 11.75 15.30 -2.49
CA GLN A 41 12.61 15.51 -3.67
C GLN A 41 13.10 16.95 -3.74
N THR A 42 12.21 17.92 -3.56
CA THR A 42 12.55 19.34 -3.55
C THR A 42 13.63 19.64 -2.50
N VAL A 43 13.50 19.11 -1.28
CA VAL A 43 14.51 19.26 -0.22
C VAL A 43 15.85 18.65 -0.65
N LEU A 44 15.86 17.43 -1.18
CA LEU A 44 17.11 16.77 -1.60
C LEU A 44 17.83 17.54 -2.72
N ILE A 45 17.08 18.16 -3.63
CA ILE A 45 17.61 19.00 -4.70
C ILE A 45 18.12 20.34 -4.14
N ARG A 46 17.29 21.03 -3.34
CA ARG A 46 17.59 22.35 -2.76
C ARG A 46 18.90 22.35 -1.99
N PHE A 47 19.13 21.34 -1.15
CA PHE A 47 20.35 21.20 -0.36
C PHE A 47 21.49 20.47 -1.09
N LYS A 48 21.32 20.14 -2.37
CA LYS A 48 22.28 19.33 -3.16
C LYS A 48 22.76 18.11 -2.36
N TYR A 49 21.81 17.39 -1.75
CA TYR A 49 22.07 16.42 -0.67
C TYR A 49 23.21 15.43 -0.95
N TYR A 50 23.39 15.01 -2.20
CA TYR A 50 24.45 14.05 -2.55
C TYR A 50 25.87 14.65 -2.50
N GLN A 51 26.03 15.96 -2.71
CA GLN A 51 27.30 16.69 -2.63
C GLN A 51 27.70 17.02 -1.18
N LEU A 52 26.77 16.88 -0.22
CA LEU A 52 27.02 17.21 1.18
C LEU A 52 27.98 16.24 1.88
N LYS A 53 28.71 16.77 2.88
CA LYS A 53 29.52 15.97 3.81
C LYS A 53 28.63 15.09 4.69
N ARG A 54 29.22 14.06 5.31
CA ARG A 54 28.48 13.06 6.10
C ARG A 54 27.70 13.69 7.27
N ALA A 55 28.27 14.68 7.94
CA ALA A 55 27.62 15.39 9.04
C ALA A 55 26.36 16.13 8.58
N ASP A 56 26.46 16.88 7.48
CA ASP A 56 25.36 17.68 6.94
C ASP A 56 24.24 16.82 6.36
N LYS A 57 24.58 15.67 5.75
CA LYS A 57 23.59 14.66 5.37
C LYS A 57 22.75 14.19 6.57
N GLY A 58 23.36 14.13 7.76
CA GLY A 58 22.66 13.80 9.00
C GLY A 58 21.61 14.85 9.39
N VAL A 59 21.94 16.13 9.24
CA VAL A 59 21.02 17.25 9.51
C VAL A 59 19.81 17.18 8.59
N ILE A 60 20.03 17.04 7.27
CA ILE A 60 18.94 16.98 6.29
C ILE A 60 18.06 15.74 6.50
N ARG A 61 18.62 14.61 6.91
CA ARG A 61 17.81 13.42 7.27
C ARG A 61 16.90 13.70 8.45
N ARG A 62 17.42 14.27 9.53
CA ARG A 62 16.61 14.63 10.72
C ARG A 62 15.54 15.66 10.37
N TYR A 63 15.87 16.62 9.51
CA TYR A 63 14.91 17.59 8.99
C TYR A 63 13.75 16.89 8.26
N ILE A 64 14.07 15.98 7.32
CA ILE A 64 13.04 15.20 6.62
C ILE A 64 12.23 14.36 7.60
N GLU A 65 12.86 13.68 8.57
CA GLU A 65 12.16 12.89 9.60
C GLU A 65 11.17 13.74 10.40
N LYS A 66 11.63 14.90 10.89
CA LYS A 66 10.85 15.82 11.72
C LYS A 66 9.60 16.32 11.00
N VAL A 67 9.74 16.79 9.76
CA VAL A 67 8.65 17.42 9.00
C VAL A 67 7.76 16.36 8.33
N SER A 68 8.34 15.30 7.76
CA SER A 68 7.56 14.27 7.06
C SER A 68 6.79 13.33 7.98
N GLY A 69 7.19 13.25 9.26
CA GLY A 69 6.71 12.27 10.23
C GLY A 69 7.14 10.84 9.92
N TYR A 70 8.00 10.62 8.92
CA TYR A 70 8.53 9.29 8.60
C TYR A 70 9.64 8.91 9.57
N SER A 71 9.72 7.61 9.87
CA SER A 71 10.84 7.09 10.66
C SER A 71 12.16 7.21 9.92
N ARG A 72 13.26 7.25 10.67
CA ARG A 72 14.64 7.22 10.13
C ARG A 72 14.84 6.13 9.08
N ALA A 73 14.29 4.94 9.32
CA ALA A 73 14.40 3.82 8.38
C ALA A 73 13.67 4.12 7.06
N GLN A 74 12.47 4.69 7.11
CA GLN A 74 11.71 5.08 5.92
C GLN A 74 12.41 6.19 5.14
N VAL A 75 12.92 7.23 5.82
CA VAL A 75 13.66 8.32 5.17
C VAL A 75 14.90 7.79 4.46
N CYS A 76 15.69 6.93 5.11
CA CYS A 76 16.84 6.27 4.47
C CYS A 76 16.44 5.48 3.21
N ARG A 77 15.33 4.73 3.24
CA ARG A 77 14.82 3.99 2.07
C ARG A 77 14.39 4.92 0.95
N LEU A 78 13.71 6.03 1.27
CA LEU A 78 13.27 7.01 0.27
C LEU A 78 14.47 7.70 -0.38
N ILE A 79 15.45 8.17 0.40
CA ILE A 79 16.68 8.75 -0.16
C ILE A 79 17.40 7.76 -1.07
N LYS A 80 17.54 6.48 -0.65
CA LYS A 80 18.13 5.43 -1.50
C LYS A 80 17.34 5.24 -2.81
N ARG A 81 16.01 5.21 -2.74
CA ARG A 81 15.14 5.10 -3.92
C ARG A 81 15.30 6.29 -4.85
N TYR A 82 15.39 7.50 -4.31
CA TYR A 82 15.63 8.71 -5.09
C TYR A 82 17.00 8.65 -5.79
N LYS A 83 18.06 8.19 -5.11
CA LYS A 83 19.39 7.98 -5.72
C LYS A 83 19.33 7.06 -6.93
N GLN A 84 18.53 5.99 -6.84
CA GLN A 84 18.46 4.96 -7.87
C GLN A 84 17.58 5.36 -9.07
N LYS A 85 16.46 6.06 -8.81
CA LYS A 85 15.43 6.32 -9.83
C LYS A 85 15.33 7.78 -10.26
N GLY A 86 16.03 8.70 -9.59
CA GLY A 86 15.93 10.15 -9.81
C GLY A 86 14.60 10.78 -9.44
N ARG A 87 13.62 9.99 -8.98
CA ARG A 87 12.27 10.43 -8.58
C ARG A 87 11.64 9.50 -7.55
N LEU A 88 10.82 10.06 -6.67
CA LEU A 88 9.97 9.29 -5.76
C LEU A 88 8.55 9.26 -6.32
N ARG A 89 8.05 8.04 -6.54
CA ARG A 89 6.67 7.78 -6.92
C ARG A 89 6.08 6.80 -5.93
N LYS A 90 4.79 6.95 -5.64
CA LYS A 90 4.02 5.91 -4.95
C LYS A 90 4.03 4.67 -5.83
N ALA A 91 4.45 3.55 -5.26
CA ALA A 91 4.36 2.28 -5.97
C ALA A 91 2.88 1.92 -6.10
N GLY A 92 2.46 1.49 -7.30
CA GLY A 92 1.15 0.87 -7.45
C GLY A 92 1.03 -0.32 -6.51
N CYS A 93 -0.10 -0.44 -5.82
CA CYS A 93 -0.34 -1.56 -4.92
C CYS A 93 -0.60 -2.82 -5.75
N LYS A 94 0.47 -3.56 -6.09
CA LYS A 94 0.33 -4.89 -6.69
C LYS A 94 0.27 -5.91 -5.55
N ARG A 95 -0.92 -6.14 -5.00
CA ARG A 95 -1.12 -7.25 -4.05
C ARG A 95 -1.03 -8.56 -4.81
N HIS A 96 -0.30 -9.52 -4.27
CA HIS A 96 -0.40 -10.91 -4.71
C HIS A 96 -1.85 -11.36 -4.49
N ARG A 97 -2.55 -11.72 -5.57
CA ARG A 97 -3.89 -12.29 -5.52
C ARG A 97 -3.76 -13.77 -5.87
N PHE A 98 -4.38 -14.61 -5.06
CA PHE A 98 -4.55 -16.01 -5.43
C PHE A 98 -5.49 -16.10 -6.64
N PRO A 99 -5.27 -17.06 -7.56
CA PRO A 99 -6.19 -17.29 -8.65
C PRO A 99 -7.57 -17.66 -8.09
N MET A 100 -8.62 -17.05 -8.62
CA MET A 100 -10.01 -17.34 -8.26
C MET A 100 -10.43 -18.64 -8.95
N LYS A 101 -10.74 -19.69 -8.18
CA LYS A 101 -11.18 -20.99 -8.73
C LYS A 101 -12.67 -21.00 -9.11
N TYR A 102 -13.53 -20.39 -8.29
CA TYR A 102 -14.98 -20.35 -8.49
C TYR A 102 -15.41 -18.97 -8.96
N THR A 103 -16.19 -18.92 -10.03
CA THR A 103 -16.73 -17.72 -10.65
C THR A 103 -18.00 -17.22 -9.95
N GLN A 104 -18.52 -16.07 -10.35
CA GLN A 104 -19.83 -15.60 -9.86
C GLN A 104 -20.97 -16.55 -10.22
N LYS A 105 -20.89 -17.23 -11.37
CA LYS A 105 -21.88 -18.25 -11.78
C LYS A 105 -21.88 -19.43 -10.82
N ASP A 106 -20.70 -19.89 -10.45
CA ASP A 106 -20.50 -20.98 -9.49
C ASP A 106 -21.13 -20.61 -8.12
N ILE A 107 -20.91 -19.39 -7.65
CA ILE A 107 -21.48 -18.90 -6.38
C ILE A 107 -23.01 -18.83 -6.45
N ALA A 108 -23.56 -18.30 -7.55
CA ALA A 108 -25.00 -18.21 -7.73
C ALA A 108 -25.66 -19.59 -7.83
N LEU A 109 -25.02 -20.53 -8.52
CA LEU A 109 -25.50 -21.90 -8.66
C LEU A 109 -25.48 -22.64 -7.31
N LEU A 110 -24.42 -22.45 -6.51
CA LEU A 110 -24.36 -22.98 -5.14
C LEU A 110 -25.51 -22.45 -4.29
N ALA A 111 -25.73 -21.13 -4.27
CA ALA A 111 -26.81 -20.51 -3.49
C ALA A 111 -28.19 -21.01 -3.90
N LYS A 112 -28.45 -21.11 -5.21
CA LYS A 112 -29.71 -21.64 -5.74
C LYS A 112 -29.93 -23.10 -5.36
N THR A 113 -28.88 -23.92 -5.43
CA THR A 113 -28.95 -25.34 -5.05
C THR A 113 -29.28 -25.48 -3.57
N ASP A 114 -28.69 -24.63 -2.72
CA ASP A 114 -28.95 -24.64 -1.29
C ASP A 114 -30.39 -24.22 -0.96
N GLU A 115 -30.90 -23.17 -1.62
CA GLU A 115 -32.28 -22.70 -1.48
C GLU A 115 -33.30 -23.76 -1.91
N LEU A 116 -33.05 -24.49 -3.02
CA LEU A 116 -33.91 -25.58 -3.50
C LEU A 116 -33.95 -26.80 -2.56
N HIS A 117 -33.02 -26.88 -1.61
CA HIS A 117 -32.88 -28.00 -0.70
C HIS A 117 -33.00 -27.60 0.77
N ASP A 118 -33.58 -26.44 1.05
CA ASP A 118 -33.80 -25.94 2.42
C ASP A 118 -32.52 -25.84 3.26
N TYR A 119 -31.42 -25.40 2.64
CA TYR A 119 -30.13 -25.08 3.30
C TYR A 119 -29.52 -26.26 4.07
N LEU A 120 -29.20 -27.33 3.34
CA LEU A 120 -28.61 -28.54 3.93
C LEU A 120 -27.19 -28.30 4.47
N SER A 121 -26.71 -29.28 5.24
CA SER A 121 -25.30 -29.31 5.65
C SER A 121 -24.36 -29.28 4.44
N GLY A 122 -23.21 -28.62 4.57
CA GLY A 122 -22.21 -28.54 3.50
C GLY A 122 -21.86 -29.88 2.82
N PRO A 123 -21.69 -31.00 3.56
CA PRO A 123 -21.42 -32.30 2.94
C PRO A 123 -22.59 -32.81 2.09
N ALA A 124 -23.82 -32.55 2.52
CA ALA A 124 -25.02 -32.93 1.78
C ALA A 124 -25.17 -32.08 0.51
N THR A 125 -25.01 -30.75 0.60
CA THR A 125 -25.04 -29.85 -0.56
C THR A 125 -23.93 -30.22 -1.57
N LYS A 126 -22.73 -30.60 -1.09
CA LYS A 126 -21.66 -31.12 -1.95
C LYS A 126 -22.07 -32.40 -2.67
N LYS A 127 -22.66 -33.37 -1.96
CA LYS A 127 -23.10 -34.63 -2.58
C LYS A 127 -24.18 -34.41 -3.64
N ILE A 128 -25.06 -33.44 -3.45
CA ILE A 128 -26.03 -33.04 -4.46
C ILE A 128 -25.32 -32.51 -5.70
N MET A 129 -24.40 -31.56 -5.55
CA MET A 129 -23.64 -31.01 -6.69
C MET A 129 -22.82 -32.08 -7.44
N GLU A 130 -22.25 -33.06 -6.74
CA GLU A 130 -21.59 -34.22 -7.36
C GLU A 130 -22.58 -35.04 -8.19
N ARG A 131 -23.78 -35.32 -7.67
CA ARG A 131 -24.83 -36.08 -8.38
C ARG A 131 -25.39 -35.33 -9.58
N GLU A 132 -25.62 -34.03 -9.46
CA GLU A 132 -26.05 -33.15 -10.56
C GLU A 132 -25.09 -33.27 -11.77
N LEU A 133 -23.79 -33.36 -11.50
CA LEU A 133 -22.79 -33.58 -12.55
C LEU A 133 -22.74 -35.04 -13.03
N GLU A 134 -22.57 -35.99 -12.12
CA GLU A 134 -22.23 -37.39 -12.46
C GLU A 134 -23.42 -38.21 -12.93
N ILE A 135 -24.60 -37.99 -12.34
CA ILE A 135 -25.81 -38.78 -12.62
C ILE A 135 -26.70 -38.07 -13.64
N TYR A 136 -26.89 -36.77 -13.46
CA TYR A 136 -27.80 -35.98 -14.31
C TYR A 136 -27.09 -35.28 -15.49
N GLY A 137 -25.75 -35.27 -15.49
CA GLY A 137 -24.97 -34.74 -16.61
C GLY A 137 -24.98 -33.20 -16.71
N HIS A 138 -25.40 -32.49 -15.67
CA HIS A 138 -25.44 -31.03 -15.67
C HIS A 138 -24.02 -30.45 -15.56
N SER A 139 -23.48 -30.06 -16.71
CA SER A 139 -22.09 -29.61 -16.84
C SER A 139 -21.76 -28.33 -16.06
N ASP A 140 -22.77 -27.51 -15.74
CA ASP A 140 -22.63 -26.30 -14.92
C ASP A 140 -22.12 -26.62 -13.50
N PHE A 141 -22.36 -27.83 -12.99
CA PHE A 141 -21.90 -28.28 -11.67
C PHE A 141 -20.44 -28.75 -11.64
N ARG A 142 -19.76 -28.79 -12.80
CA ARG A 142 -18.39 -29.32 -12.92
C ARG A 142 -17.41 -28.65 -11.97
N ASN A 143 -17.45 -27.33 -11.88
CA ASN A 143 -16.52 -26.60 -11.02
C ASN A 143 -16.93 -26.73 -9.55
N ILE A 144 -18.20 -26.46 -9.21
CA ILE A 144 -18.68 -26.42 -7.82
C ILE A 144 -18.74 -27.77 -7.12
N SER A 145 -18.85 -28.89 -7.85
CA SER A 145 -18.72 -30.24 -7.27
C SER A 145 -17.38 -30.46 -6.57
N GLN A 146 -16.34 -29.73 -6.98
CA GLN A 146 -14.98 -29.81 -6.42
C GLN A 146 -14.76 -28.92 -5.20
N ILE A 147 -15.84 -28.35 -4.62
CA ILE A 147 -15.75 -27.54 -3.41
C ILE A 147 -15.31 -28.40 -2.22
N SER A 148 -14.47 -27.82 -1.36
CA SER A 148 -14.07 -28.45 -0.10
C SER A 148 -15.06 -28.03 0.98
N VAL A 149 -15.46 -28.99 1.81
CA VAL A 149 -16.30 -28.76 2.99
C VAL A 149 -15.42 -29.02 4.21
N ALA A 150 -15.55 -28.17 5.23
CA ALA A 150 -14.80 -28.25 6.49
C ALA A 150 -15.47 -29.19 7.50
#